data_AF-A0A2E2W2K5-F1
#
_entry.id   AF-A0A2E2W2K5-F1
#
_cell.length_a   1.000
_cell.length_b   1.000
_cell.length_c   1.000
_cell.angle_alpha   90.00
_cell.angle_beta   90.00
_cell.angle_gamma   90.00
#
_symmetry.space_group_name_H-M   'P 1'
#
loop_
_entity.id
_entity.type
_entity.pdbx_description
1 polymer ?
#
loop_
_entity_poly.entity_id
_entity_poly.type
_entity_poly.pdbx_seq_one_letter_code
_entity_poly.pdbx_strand_id
1 'polypeptide(L)'
;MRPLRTAGMPFRYLLFLAVTLSTSLAEQTRADQNEDWYQVELIVFSQQDLYQNERHPTNITLEYPQNWQRLESDTSTSADNPRPAEQSLIPLETKDFSLGPDEYTLSRAAGYRVLTHIGWRQPGLGQAQSPWIIVSGGHRHGNHHELEGSIRLVVTRYLHIQADIWKTSFASTPGTGGALRGNPLRPDNWPRLPVKPWLSALPVSDDASPVTTIDTNSSVDQRHPPIKKIVVLNQSEQVDLNKPTYLDHPEMGVLVLVTHHTSATAD
;
A
#
# COMPACT_ATOMS: atom_id res chain seq x y z
N MET A 1 67.46 70.01 43.14
CA MET A 1 67.06 69.18 44.30
C MET A 1 66.73 67.77 43.81
N ARG A 2 67.19 66.73 44.51
CA ARG A 2 66.61 65.36 44.52
C ARG A 2 65.79 65.26 45.82
N PRO A 3 64.66 64.51 45.90
CA PRO A 3 64.73 63.03 45.97
C PRO A 3 63.54 62.27 45.28
N LEU A 4 63.79 61.06 44.76
CA LEU A 4 63.26 59.72 45.16
C LEU A 4 61.77 59.42 44.80
N ARG A 5 61.47 58.32 44.09
CA ARG A 5 61.06 56.95 44.57
C ARG A 5 59.80 57.01 45.47
N THR A 6 58.81 56.11 45.43
CA THR A 6 58.72 54.65 45.09
C THR A 6 57.22 54.37 44.75
N ALA A 7 56.72 53.24 44.21
CA ALA A 7 57.23 51.90 43.94
C ALA A 7 56.72 51.43 42.54
N GLY A 8 56.35 50.18 42.18
CA GLY A 8 56.31 48.85 42.84
C GLY A 8 55.38 47.92 42.05
N MET A 9 55.92 46.92 41.32
CA MET A 9 55.12 45.89 40.63
C MET A 9 54.92 44.64 41.51
N PRO A 10 53.79 43.93 41.37
CA PRO A 10 53.89 42.51 41.03
C PRO A 10 52.78 41.97 40.11
N PHE A 11 53.20 41.36 39.00
CA PHE A 11 52.88 39.97 38.57
C PHE A 11 51.51 39.35 38.97
N ARG A 12 50.63 39.04 37.99
CA ARG A 12 50.16 37.66 37.61
C ARG A 12 48.88 37.59 36.72
N TYR A 13 48.92 36.68 35.73
CA TYR A 13 47.84 35.88 35.08
C TYR A 13 46.42 36.43 34.82
N LEU A 14 45.97 36.41 33.54
CA LEU A 14 44.95 35.47 32.98
C LEU A 14 44.84 35.72 31.45
N LEU A 15 45.14 34.74 30.59
CA LEU A 15 44.21 33.81 29.92
C LEU A 15 43.68 34.32 28.56
N PHE A 16 44.24 33.77 27.48
CA PHE A 16 43.69 33.87 26.13
C PHE A 16 42.42 33.03 26.00
N LEU A 17 41.36 33.58 25.39
CA LEU A 17 40.26 32.79 24.84
C LEU A 17 40.01 33.22 23.38
N ALA A 18 40.76 32.61 22.46
CA ALA A 18 40.48 32.72 21.04
C ALA A 18 39.37 31.74 20.67
N VAL A 19 38.16 32.23 20.43
CA VAL A 19 37.05 31.41 19.93
C VAL A 19 37.23 31.20 18.43
N THR A 20 37.95 30.15 18.06
CA THR A 20 37.90 29.61 16.69
C THR A 20 36.59 28.88 16.50
N LEU A 21 35.63 29.53 15.83
CA LEU A 21 34.34 28.94 15.50
C LEU A 21 34.52 27.91 14.37
N SER A 22 34.93 26.71 14.74
CA SER A 22 35.04 25.57 13.83
C SER A 22 33.66 25.19 13.31
N THR A 23 33.30 25.65 12.12
CA THR A 23 32.17 25.13 11.36
C THR A 23 32.50 23.71 10.92
N SER A 24 32.28 22.74 11.80
CA SER A 24 32.16 21.35 11.40
C SER A 24 30.97 21.25 10.46
N LEU A 25 31.23 21.09 9.16
CA LEU A 25 30.32 20.33 8.33
C LEU A 25 30.26 18.95 8.99
N ALA A 26 29.20 18.72 9.75
CA ALA A 26 28.77 17.36 9.99
C ALA A 26 28.38 16.84 8.61
N GLU A 27 29.27 16.06 8.00
CA GLU A 27 28.84 15.06 7.05
C GLU A 27 27.78 14.25 7.80
N GLN A 28 26.51 14.54 7.51
CA GLN A 28 25.42 13.67 7.91
C GLN A 28 25.71 12.36 7.21
N THR A 29 26.26 11.41 7.98
CA THR A 29 26.49 10.04 7.54
C THR A 29 25.21 9.61 6.84
N ARG A 30 25.30 9.37 5.52
CA ARG A 30 24.20 8.72 4.80
C ARG A 30 23.90 7.46 5.60
N ALA A 31 22.62 7.21 5.86
CA ALA A 31 22.17 6.10 6.68
C ALA A 31 22.98 4.84 6.34
N ASP A 32 23.52 4.16 7.36
CA ASP A 32 24.17 2.86 7.16
C ASP A 32 23.20 1.98 6.38
N GLN A 33 23.56 1.65 5.14
CA GLN A 33 22.81 0.68 4.34
C GLN A 33 23.18 -0.73 4.77
N ASN A 34 23.09 -0.98 6.09
CA ASN A 34 22.86 -2.32 6.57
C ASN A 34 21.46 -2.71 6.09
N GLU A 35 21.30 -3.89 5.50
CA GLU A 35 20.07 -4.31 4.83
C GLU A 35 18.97 -4.61 5.86
N ASP A 36 18.35 -3.57 6.41
CA ASP A 36 17.15 -3.69 7.22
C ASP A 36 16.01 -4.19 6.32
N TRP A 37 15.78 -5.50 6.37
CA TRP A 37 14.56 -6.09 5.87
C TRP A 37 13.43 -5.82 6.86
N TYR A 38 12.24 -5.59 6.32
CA TYR A 38 11.01 -5.38 7.05
C TYR A 38 10.04 -6.50 6.72
N GLN A 39 9.45 -7.10 7.76
CA GLN A 39 8.26 -7.92 7.62
C GLN A 39 7.04 -7.02 7.78
N VAL A 40 6.16 -7.05 6.79
CA VAL A 40 4.89 -6.32 6.77
C VAL A 40 3.76 -7.32 6.80
N GLU A 41 2.77 -7.04 7.62
CA GLU A 41 1.57 -7.84 7.78
C GLU A 41 0.38 -6.90 7.81
N LEU A 42 -0.69 -7.22 7.06
CA LEU A 42 -1.88 -6.38 7.01
C LEU A 42 -3.17 -7.18 6.93
N ILE A 43 -4.19 -6.63 7.59
CA ILE A 43 -5.58 -7.05 7.50
C ILE A 43 -6.37 -5.90 6.90
N VAL A 44 -7.06 -6.14 5.79
CA VAL A 44 -8.09 -5.22 5.31
C VAL A 44 -9.45 -5.80 5.64
N PHE A 45 -10.32 -4.99 6.23
CA PHE A 45 -11.66 -5.39 6.63
C PHE A 45 -12.73 -4.38 6.18
N SER A 46 -13.93 -4.86 5.90
CA SER A 46 -15.11 -4.01 5.80
C SER A 46 -15.68 -3.75 7.19
N GLN A 47 -16.12 -2.52 7.44
CA GLN A 47 -16.94 -2.18 8.60
C GLN A 47 -18.28 -1.58 8.16
N GLN A 48 -19.30 -1.67 9.03
CA GLN A 48 -20.61 -1.10 8.78
C GLN A 48 -20.64 0.36 9.23
N ASP A 49 -20.83 1.29 8.30
CA ASP A 49 -21.21 2.67 8.65
C ASP A 49 -22.62 2.67 9.26
N LEU A 50 -22.66 2.80 10.59
CA LEU A 50 -23.89 2.85 11.38
C LEU A 50 -24.62 4.19 11.24
N TYR A 51 -23.93 5.24 10.80
CA TYR A 51 -24.46 6.60 10.76
C TYR A 51 -24.87 7.03 9.35
N GLN A 52 -24.28 6.45 8.29
CA GLN A 52 -24.56 6.70 6.86
C GLN A 52 -24.56 8.19 6.46
N ASN A 53 -23.83 8.99 7.24
CA ASN A 53 -23.76 10.44 7.08
C ASN A 53 -22.65 10.86 6.10
N GLU A 54 -21.74 9.94 5.75
CA GLU A 54 -20.66 10.24 4.82
C GLU A 54 -21.15 10.25 3.36
N ARG A 55 -20.82 11.33 2.65
CA ARG A 55 -21.06 11.47 1.21
C ARG A 55 -19.77 11.18 0.46
N HIS A 56 -19.54 9.93 0.11
CA HIS A 56 -18.36 9.54 -0.67
C HIS A 56 -18.38 10.21 -2.06
N PRO A 57 -17.22 10.68 -2.56
CA PRO A 57 -17.10 11.17 -3.93
C PRO A 57 -17.53 10.10 -4.95
N THR A 58 -18.31 10.50 -5.96
CA THR A 58 -18.64 9.64 -7.11
C THR A 58 -17.68 9.86 -8.29
N ASN A 59 -17.06 11.04 -8.38
CA ASN A 59 -16.00 11.34 -9.33
C ASN A 59 -14.65 10.86 -8.77
N ILE A 60 -14.41 9.56 -8.86
CA ILE A 60 -13.17 8.90 -8.44
C ILE A 60 -12.46 8.30 -9.66
N THR A 61 -11.14 8.37 -9.67
CA THR A 61 -10.29 7.64 -10.62
C THR A 61 -9.82 6.36 -9.94
N LEU A 62 -9.95 5.23 -10.62
CA LEU A 62 -9.49 3.93 -10.13
C LEU A 62 -8.46 3.38 -11.11
N GLU A 63 -7.22 3.27 -10.67
CA GLU A 63 -6.11 2.77 -11.48
C GLU A 63 -5.15 1.94 -10.63
N TYR A 64 -4.33 1.13 -11.29
CA TYR A 64 -3.23 0.42 -10.65
C TYR A 64 -1.93 1.19 -10.91
N PRO A 65 -1.16 1.58 -9.88
CA PRO A 65 0.09 2.30 -10.06
C PRO A 65 1.14 1.52 -10.88
N GLN A 66 2.11 2.25 -11.43
CA GLN A 66 3.33 1.65 -11.99
C GLN A 66 4.21 1.04 -10.88
N ASN A 67 5.16 0.17 -11.25
CA ASN A 67 5.97 -0.63 -10.32
C ASN A 67 5.08 -1.47 -9.37
N TRP A 68 4.03 -2.09 -9.90
CA TRP A 68 3.19 -3.01 -9.13
C TRP A 68 3.86 -4.39 -9.01
N GLN A 69 3.56 -5.15 -7.96
CA GLN A 69 3.98 -6.55 -7.78
C GLN A 69 2.84 -7.38 -7.17
N ARG A 70 2.86 -8.71 -7.39
CA ARG A 70 1.94 -9.66 -6.74
C ARG A 70 2.69 -10.43 -5.66
N LEU A 71 2.02 -10.79 -4.56
CA LEU A 71 2.52 -11.78 -3.60
C LEU A 71 2.24 -13.22 -4.06
N GLU A 72 1.24 -13.42 -4.90
CA GLU A 72 0.91 -14.71 -5.49
C GLU A 72 1.85 -15.03 -6.66
N SER A 73 2.70 -16.03 -6.47
CA SER A 73 3.51 -16.63 -7.53
C SER A 73 2.66 -17.56 -8.41
N ASP A 74 1.79 -16.99 -9.26
CA ASP A 74 1.17 -17.75 -10.37
C ASP A 74 2.28 -18.14 -11.36
N THR A 75 2.85 -19.33 -11.19
CA THR A 75 3.90 -19.92 -12.03
C THR A 75 3.50 -20.15 -13.50
N SER A 76 2.24 -19.82 -13.85
CA SER A 76 1.66 -19.90 -15.19
C SER A 76 1.54 -18.55 -15.91
N THR A 77 1.78 -17.41 -15.25
CA THR A 77 1.66 -16.07 -15.86
C THR A 77 2.91 -15.22 -15.66
N SER A 78 3.97 -15.52 -16.42
CA SER A 78 5.20 -14.72 -16.51
C SER A 78 5.02 -13.39 -17.26
N ALA A 79 3.86 -12.74 -17.11
CA ALA A 79 3.51 -11.50 -17.79
C ALA A 79 4.26 -10.31 -17.16
N ASP A 80 5.48 -10.13 -17.65
CA ASP A 80 6.22 -8.87 -17.75
C ASP A 80 6.22 -7.98 -16.51
N ASN A 81 6.81 -8.51 -15.44
CA ASN A 81 7.24 -7.70 -14.29
C ASN A 81 8.77 -7.83 -14.12
N PRO A 82 9.57 -7.13 -14.95
CA PRO A 82 11.03 -7.20 -14.93
C PRO A 82 11.56 -6.64 -13.62
N ARG A 83 11.91 -7.54 -12.69
CA ARG A 83 12.31 -7.22 -11.32
C ARG A 83 13.84 -7.14 -11.18
N PRO A 84 14.41 -6.06 -10.62
CA PRO A 84 15.75 -6.12 -10.02
C PRO A 84 15.75 -7.13 -8.87
N ALA A 85 16.76 -8.02 -8.80
CA ALA A 85 16.83 -9.03 -7.74
C ALA A 85 16.80 -8.43 -6.33
N GLU A 86 17.35 -7.22 -6.17
CA GLU A 86 17.36 -6.39 -4.96
C GLU A 86 15.96 -5.95 -4.48
N GLN A 87 14.91 -6.08 -5.29
CA GLN A 87 13.53 -5.71 -4.92
C GLN A 87 12.68 -6.94 -4.58
N SER A 88 13.32 -8.00 -4.06
CA SER A 88 12.69 -9.30 -3.85
C SER A 88 11.78 -9.36 -2.63
N LEU A 89 10.49 -9.11 -2.84
CA LEU A 89 9.44 -9.47 -1.88
C LEU A 89 9.40 -10.99 -1.66
N ILE A 90 9.31 -11.40 -0.40
CA ILE A 90 9.12 -12.79 0.04
C ILE A 90 7.74 -12.88 0.72
N PRO A 91 6.73 -13.56 0.16
CA PRO A 91 5.43 -13.73 0.83
C PRO A 91 5.58 -14.44 2.19
N LEU A 92 4.76 -14.05 3.17
CA LEU A 92 4.67 -14.76 4.45
C LEU A 92 3.71 -15.94 4.37
N GLU A 93 4.02 -16.99 5.12
CA GLU A 93 3.07 -18.04 5.46
C GLU A 93 2.21 -17.62 6.66
N THR A 94 0.95 -18.06 6.71
CA THR A 94 -0.01 -17.73 7.79
C THR A 94 0.49 -18.12 9.20
N LYS A 95 1.42 -19.07 9.32
CA LYS A 95 2.04 -19.44 10.60
C LYS A 95 2.98 -18.35 11.17
N ASP A 96 3.44 -17.43 10.33
CA ASP A 96 4.34 -16.32 10.70
C ASP A 96 3.56 -15.01 10.94
N PHE A 97 2.23 -15.04 10.84
CA PHE A 97 1.33 -13.91 11.12
C PHE A 97 1.21 -13.65 12.62
N SER A 98 1.39 -12.40 13.03
CA SER A 98 1.29 -11.89 14.40
C SER A 98 -0.06 -11.24 14.71
N LEU A 99 -0.80 -10.78 13.69
CA LEU A 99 -2.14 -10.17 13.76
C LEU A 99 -3.27 -11.22 13.73
N GLY A 100 -2.97 -12.52 13.83
CA GLY A 100 -3.98 -13.58 13.95
C GLY A 100 -5.02 -13.35 15.08
N PRO A 101 -4.64 -12.83 16.28
CA PRO A 101 -5.61 -12.45 17.32
C PRO A 101 -6.54 -11.29 16.91
N ASP A 102 -6.02 -10.33 16.14
CA ASP A 102 -6.79 -9.20 15.61
C ASP A 102 -7.74 -9.65 14.50
N GLU A 103 -7.30 -10.53 13.59
CA GLU A 103 -8.15 -11.18 12.58
C GLU A 103 -9.30 -11.94 13.25
N TYR A 104 -8.99 -12.76 14.26
CA TYR A 104 -9.99 -13.48 15.03
C TYR A 104 -10.99 -12.50 15.67
N THR A 105 -10.51 -11.44 16.32
CA THR A 105 -11.38 -10.42 16.95
C THR A 105 -12.29 -9.74 15.91
N LEU A 106 -11.74 -9.29 14.78
CA LEU A 106 -12.47 -8.66 13.67
C LEU A 106 -13.50 -9.62 13.04
N SER A 107 -13.19 -10.91 12.93
CA SER A 107 -14.11 -11.93 12.40
C SER A 107 -15.31 -12.24 13.32
N ARG A 108 -15.17 -11.92 14.62
CA ARG A 108 -16.18 -12.18 15.66
C ARG A 108 -16.99 -10.93 16.04
N ALA A 109 -16.45 -9.74 15.78
CA ALA A 109 -17.11 -8.47 16.07
C ALA A 109 -18.28 -8.20 15.11
N ALA A 110 -19.46 -7.89 15.66
CA ALA A 110 -20.61 -7.53 14.85
C ALA A 110 -20.34 -6.22 14.07
N GLY A 111 -20.71 -6.19 12.79
CA GLY A 111 -20.47 -5.05 11.91
C GLY A 111 -19.11 -5.07 11.18
N TYR A 112 -18.21 -6.00 11.50
CA TYR A 112 -16.92 -6.17 10.84
C TYR A 112 -16.87 -7.45 9.99
N ARG A 113 -16.03 -7.47 8.96
CA ARG A 113 -15.64 -8.68 8.22
C ARG A 113 -14.28 -8.49 7.56
N VAL A 114 -13.36 -9.41 7.82
CA VAL A 114 -12.06 -9.49 7.14
C VAL A 114 -12.29 -9.75 5.64
N LEU A 115 -11.63 -8.95 4.80
CA LEU A 115 -11.66 -9.07 3.34
C LEU A 115 -10.39 -9.77 2.85
N THR A 116 -9.24 -9.48 3.45
CA THR A 116 -7.98 -10.19 3.20
C THR A 116 -7.02 -10.04 4.38
N HIS A 117 -6.15 -11.03 4.56
CA HIS A 117 -5.04 -11.03 5.52
C HIS A 117 -3.80 -11.53 4.78
N ILE A 118 -2.80 -10.66 4.59
CA ILE A 118 -1.59 -10.95 3.82
C ILE A 118 -0.35 -10.40 4.54
N GLY A 119 0.81 -11.00 4.25
CA GLY A 119 2.09 -10.46 4.70
C GLY A 119 3.21 -10.77 3.72
N TRP A 120 4.30 -10.02 3.81
CA TRP A 120 5.51 -10.21 3.03
C TRP A 120 6.73 -9.64 3.76
N ARG A 121 7.93 -10.03 3.35
CA ARG A 121 9.20 -9.38 3.70
C ARG A 121 9.73 -8.62 2.51
N GLN A 122 10.32 -7.46 2.74
CA GLN A 122 11.00 -6.65 1.73
C GLN A 122 12.22 -5.93 2.33
N PRO A 123 13.23 -5.57 1.53
CA PRO A 123 14.27 -4.65 1.98
C PRO A 123 13.73 -3.22 2.21
N GLY A 124 14.54 -2.37 2.84
CA GLY A 124 14.23 -0.97 3.10
C GLY A 124 14.19 -0.07 1.86
N LEU A 125 13.15 -0.21 1.04
CA LEU A 125 13.02 0.49 -0.25
C LEU A 125 12.44 1.90 -0.15
N GLY A 126 13.12 2.86 -0.78
CA GLY A 126 12.65 4.25 -0.92
C GLY A 126 11.50 4.41 -1.93
N GLN A 127 10.88 5.59 -1.97
CA GLN A 127 9.62 5.86 -2.71
C GLN A 127 9.64 5.49 -4.20
N ALA A 128 10.80 5.58 -4.86
CA ALA A 128 10.97 5.23 -6.26
C ALA A 128 11.18 3.72 -6.51
N GLN A 129 11.68 2.98 -5.51
CA GLN A 129 12.00 1.56 -5.62
C GLN A 129 10.91 0.67 -4.99
N SER A 130 10.21 1.18 -3.96
CA SER A 130 9.16 0.47 -3.22
C SER A 130 7.99 0.10 -4.16
N PRO A 131 7.72 -1.20 -4.36
CA PRO A 131 6.69 -1.67 -5.28
C PRO A 131 5.29 -1.58 -4.68
N TRP A 132 4.31 -1.33 -5.53
CA TRP A 132 2.90 -1.36 -5.20
C TRP A 132 2.37 -2.79 -5.20
N ILE A 133 2.14 -3.36 -4.03
CA ILE A 133 1.62 -4.71 -3.91
C ILE A 133 0.14 -4.71 -4.22
N ILE A 134 -0.26 -5.48 -5.24
CA ILE A 134 -1.65 -5.64 -5.62
C ILE A 134 -2.40 -6.38 -4.52
N VAL A 135 -3.48 -5.77 -4.03
CA VAL A 135 -4.36 -6.35 -3.02
C VAL A 135 -5.69 -6.76 -3.67
N SER A 136 -6.24 -7.90 -3.24
CA SER A 136 -7.59 -8.34 -3.60
C SER A 136 -8.18 -9.15 -2.44
N GLY A 137 -9.51 -9.11 -2.27
CA GLY A 137 -10.17 -9.81 -1.16
C GLY A 137 -11.69 -9.69 -1.11
N GLY A 138 -12.31 -10.42 -0.19
CA GLY A 138 -13.76 -10.54 -0.07
C GLY A 138 -14.39 -11.37 -1.20
N HIS A 139 -15.66 -11.10 -1.53
CA HIS A 139 -16.38 -11.89 -2.53
C HIS A 139 -15.89 -11.62 -3.96
N ARG A 140 -15.82 -12.67 -4.79
CA ARG A 140 -15.46 -12.58 -6.21
C ARG A 140 -16.70 -12.35 -7.10
N HIS A 141 -16.63 -11.39 -8.00
CA HIS A 141 -17.68 -11.02 -8.94
C HIS A 141 -17.10 -10.87 -10.36
N GLY A 142 -17.22 -11.92 -11.17
CA GLY A 142 -16.52 -11.98 -12.46
C GLY A 142 -15.01 -11.94 -12.26
N ASN A 143 -14.31 -11.05 -12.96
CA ASN A 143 -12.86 -10.84 -12.79
C ASN A 143 -12.49 -9.90 -11.63
N HIS A 144 -13.48 -9.38 -10.90
CA HIS A 144 -13.29 -8.46 -9.79
C HIS A 144 -13.50 -9.11 -8.43
N HIS A 145 -12.95 -8.48 -7.40
CA HIS A 145 -13.22 -8.76 -6.00
C HIS A 145 -13.90 -7.57 -5.32
N GLU A 146 -14.49 -7.82 -4.15
CA GLU A 146 -15.09 -6.79 -3.31
C GLU A 146 -14.06 -5.74 -2.87
N LEU A 147 -12.86 -6.17 -2.48
CA LEU A 147 -11.70 -5.32 -2.24
C LEU A 147 -10.71 -5.48 -3.39
N GLU A 148 -10.22 -4.36 -3.93
CA GLU A 148 -9.11 -4.34 -4.88
C GLU A 148 -8.24 -3.08 -4.67
N GLY A 149 -7.01 -3.10 -5.18
CA GLY A 149 -6.16 -1.90 -5.29
C GLY A 149 -4.70 -2.21 -5.05
N SER A 150 -3.98 -1.29 -4.43
CA SER A 150 -2.55 -1.43 -4.15
C SER A 150 -2.14 -0.85 -2.80
N ILE A 151 -1.18 -1.51 -2.14
CA ILE A 151 -0.58 -1.06 -0.88
C ILE A 151 0.96 -1.18 -0.98
N ARG A 152 1.72 -0.28 -0.36
CA ARG A 152 3.18 -0.42 -0.24
C ARG A 152 3.74 0.15 1.05
N LEU A 153 4.84 -0.43 1.53
CA LEU A 153 5.68 0.13 2.58
C LEU A 153 6.84 0.90 1.93
N VAL A 154 6.98 2.17 2.28
CA VAL A 154 8.06 3.06 1.82
C VAL A 154 8.95 3.42 3.01
N VAL A 155 10.27 3.30 2.83
CA VAL A 155 11.27 3.68 3.82
C VAL A 155 11.92 5.00 3.42
N THR A 156 11.82 6.01 4.29
CA THR A 156 12.44 7.33 4.08
C THR A 156 13.29 7.68 5.31
N ARG A 157 13.00 8.80 5.98
CA ARG A 157 13.40 9.02 7.38
C ARG A 157 12.55 8.20 8.35
N TYR A 158 11.34 7.85 7.94
CA TYR A 158 10.37 7.04 8.67
C TYR A 158 9.76 6.00 7.73
N LEU A 159 9.12 5.00 8.32
CA LEU A 159 8.29 4.03 7.62
C LEU A 159 6.93 4.66 7.30
N HIS A 160 6.48 4.55 6.06
CA HIS A 160 5.15 4.95 5.64
C HIS A 160 4.44 3.80 4.93
N ILE A 161 3.22 3.48 5.35
CA ILE A 161 2.34 2.63 4.58
C ILE A 161 1.45 3.51 3.70
N GLN A 162 1.48 3.25 2.40
CA GLN A 162 0.65 3.93 1.41
C GLN A 162 -0.37 2.94 0.88
N ALA A 163 -1.64 3.31 0.93
CA ALA A 163 -2.74 2.52 0.41
C ALA A 163 -3.49 3.33 -0.63
N ASP A 164 -3.77 2.70 -1.76
CA ASP A 164 -4.68 3.18 -2.79
C ASP A 164 -5.61 2.00 -3.14
N ILE A 165 -6.62 1.81 -2.29
CA ILE A 165 -7.53 0.66 -2.33
C ILE A 165 -8.98 1.11 -2.41
N TRP A 166 -9.80 0.31 -3.08
CA TRP A 166 -11.23 0.52 -3.19
C TRP A 166 -12.02 -0.71 -2.79
N LYS A 167 -13.16 -0.48 -2.12
CA LYS A 167 -14.16 -1.51 -1.84
C LYS A 167 -15.41 -1.27 -2.68
N THR A 168 -15.78 -2.27 -3.48
CA THR A 168 -16.94 -2.25 -4.36
C THR A 168 -18.07 -3.07 -3.78
N SER A 169 -19.21 -2.41 -3.53
CA SER A 169 -20.48 -3.10 -3.28
C SER A 169 -21.16 -3.37 -4.62
N PHE A 170 -21.24 -4.64 -5.01
CA PHE A 170 -22.00 -5.07 -6.19
C PHE A 170 -23.49 -5.21 -5.86
N ALA A 171 -24.35 -4.87 -6.81
CA ALA A 171 -25.77 -5.13 -6.73
C ALA A 171 -26.04 -6.59 -7.09
N SER A 172 -26.69 -7.33 -6.19
CA SER A 172 -27.29 -8.61 -6.53
C SER A 172 -28.24 -8.40 -7.69
N THR A 173 -28.03 -9.09 -8.83
CA THR A 173 -28.99 -9.12 -9.92
C THR A 173 -30.02 -10.20 -9.60
N PRO A 174 -31.26 -9.88 -9.20
CA PRO A 174 -32.28 -10.89 -9.00
C PRO A 174 -32.65 -11.44 -10.38
N GLY A 175 -32.81 -12.76 -10.49
CA GLY A 175 -33.25 -13.37 -11.73
C GLY A 175 -34.62 -12.84 -12.17
N THR A 176 -34.80 -12.69 -13.48
CA THR A 176 -36.12 -12.59 -14.13
C THR A 176 -36.94 -11.34 -13.75
N GLY A 177 -36.46 -10.17 -14.18
CA GLY A 177 -37.24 -8.94 -14.30
C GLY A 177 -36.56 -8.01 -15.29
N GLY A 178 -37.22 -7.72 -16.43
CA GLY A 178 -36.56 -7.07 -17.57
C GLY A 178 -35.89 -5.74 -17.21
N ALA A 179 -34.65 -5.55 -17.66
CA ALA A 179 -33.91 -4.31 -17.50
C ALA A 179 -34.56 -3.18 -18.33
N LEU A 180 -35.55 -2.52 -17.75
CA LEU A 180 -36.11 -1.27 -18.27
C LEU A 180 -35.01 -0.20 -18.26
N ARG A 181 -34.68 0.36 -19.44
CA ARG A 181 -33.84 1.56 -19.52
C ARG A 181 -34.53 2.71 -18.76
N GLY A 182 -33.79 3.40 -17.90
CA GLY A 182 -34.26 4.62 -17.24
C GLY A 182 -34.86 4.44 -15.85
N ASN A 183 -34.44 3.43 -15.06
CA ASN A 183 -34.76 3.41 -13.63
C ASN A 183 -33.92 4.48 -12.88
N PRO A 184 -34.51 5.55 -12.33
CA PRO A 184 -33.78 6.67 -11.72
C PRO A 184 -33.09 6.34 -10.38
N LEU A 185 -33.32 5.13 -9.83
CA LEU A 185 -32.68 4.64 -8.61
C LEU A 185 -31.29 4.01 -8.83
N ARG A 186 -30.78 4.05 -10.07
CA ARG A 186 -29.46 3.52 -10.42
C ARG A 186 -28.44 4.66 -10.45
N PRO A 187 -27.42 4.69 -9.56
CA PRO A 187 -26.30 5.60 -9.69
C PRO A 187 -25.38 5.12 -10.82
N ASP A 188 -25.81 5.32 -12.08
CA ASP A 188 -25.12 4.93 -13.31
C ASP A 188 -23.82 5.74 -13.59
N ASN A 189 -23.35 6.51 -12.60
CA ASN A 189 -22.19 7.41 -12.69
C ASN A 189 -20.93 6.88 -12.00
N TRP A 190 -20.93 5.66 -11.47
CA TRP A 190 -19.68 5.04 -10.98
C TRP A 190 -18.71 4.76 -12.16
N PRO A 191 -17.39 4.97 -12.00
CA PRO A 191 -16.42 4.61 -13.02
C PRO A 191 -16.37 3.09 -13.20
N ARG A 192 -15.78 2.66 -14.33
CA ARG A 192 -15.46 1.25 -14.55
C ARG A 192 -14.31 0.85 -13.63
N LEU A 193 -14.41 -0.33 -13.03
CA LEU A 193 -13.29 -0.92 -12.30
C LEU A 193 -12.12 -1.21 -13.28
N PRO A 194 -10.87 -0.92 -12.89
CA PRO A 194 -9.72 -1.16 -13.75
C PRO A 194 -9.45 -2.66 -13.91
N VAL A 195 -8.95 -3.05 -15.09
CA VAL A 195 -8.50 -4.42 -15.32
C VAL A 195 -7.16 -4.61 -14.61
N LYS A 196 -6.99 -5.75 -13.91
CA LYS A 196 -5.74 -6.10 -13.23
C LYS A 196 -4.59 -6.14 -14.24
N PRO A 197 -3.41 -5.56 -13.96
CA PRO A 197 -2.40 -5.29 -15.00
C PRO A 197 -1.97 -6.53 -15.81
N TRP A 198 -1.83 -7.69 -15.15
CA TRP A 198 -1.44 -8.94 -15.81
C TRP A 198 -2.54 -9.57 -16.68
N LEU A 199 -3.82 -9.22 -16.46
CA LEU A 199 -4.93 -9.66 -17.31
C LEU A 199 -5.01 -8.81 -18.61
N SER A 200 -4.50 -7.58 -18.58
CA SER A 200 -4.38 -6.72 -19.76
C SER A 200 -3.27 -7.17 -20.73
N ALA A 201 -2.34 -8.01 -20.27
CA ALA A 201 -1.15 -8.44 -21.01
C ALA A 201 -1.30 -9.82 -21.69
N LEU A 202 -2.47 -10.44 -21.65
CA LEU A 202 -2.72 -11.74 -22.30
C LEU A 202 -2.69 -11.57 -23.83
N PRO A 203 -1.81 -12.27 -24.57
CA PRO A 203 -1.78 -12.17 -26.02
C PRO A 203 -3.07 -12.76 -26.61
N VAL A 204 -3.66 -12.04 -27.57
CA VAL A 204 -4.64 -12.63 -28.49
C VAL A 204 -3.87 -13.57 -29.41
N SER A 205 -4.12 -14.87 -29.33
CA SER A 205 -3.45 -15.87 -30.16
C SER A 205 -3.86 -15.72 -31.63
N ASP A 206 -3.00 -15.11 -32.45
CA ASP A 206 -3.22 -14.84 -33.88
C ASP A 206 -3.12 -16.08 -34.81
N ASP A 207 -2.91 -17.28 -34.26
CA ASP A 207 -2.66 -18.52 -35.04
C ASP A 207 -3.92 -19.34 -35.31
N ALA A 208 -4.93 -18.70 -35.91
CA ALA A 208 -6.11 -19.37 -36.46
C ALA A 208 -6.36 -18.92 -37.92
N SER A 209 -6.23 -19.87 -38.85
CA SER A 209 -6.49 -19.65 -40.29
C SER A 209 -7.94 -19.21 -40.58
N PRO A 210 -8.18 -18.51 -41.71
CA PRO A 210 -9.35 -17.65 -41.87
C PRO A 210 -10.67 -18.41 -42.15
N VAL A 211 -11.79 -17.66 -42.01
CA VAL A 211 -13.19 -18.10 -41.91
C VAL A 211 -13.52 -18.49 -40.46
N THR A 212 -14.16 -17.64 -39.65
CA THR A 212 -15.21 -16.66 -39.99
C THR A 212 -14.77 -15.24 -39.62
N THR A 213 -15.37 -14.21 -40.24
CA THR A 213 -15.23 -12.82 -39.80
C THR A 213 -15.50 -12.71 -38.31
N ILE A 214 -14.43 -12.49 -37.52
CA ILE A 214 -14.56 -12.09 -36.13
C ILE A 214 -15.12 -10.67 -36.18
N ASP A 215 -16.44 -10.54 -36.07
CA ASP A 215 -17.05 -9.30 -35.65
C ASP A 215 -16.36 -8.92 -34.33
N THR A 216 -15.59 -7.84 -34.34
CA THR A 216 -14.97 -7.23 -33.15
C THR A 216 -16.01 -6.68 -32.16
N ASN A 217 -17.30 -6.84 -32.46
CA ASN A 217 -18.45 -6.66 -31.59
C ASN A 217 -18.90 -7.96 -30.88
N SER A 218 -18.19 -9.08 -31.04
CA SER A 218 -18.52 -10.35 -30.39
C SER A 218 -18.34 -10.27 -28.88
N SER A 219 -19.46 -10.11 -28.18
CA SER A 219 -19.56 -9.87 -26.74
C SER A 219 -19.14 -11.07 -25.89
N VAL A 220 -17.84 -11.32 -25.78
CA VAL A 220 -17.24 -12.18 -24.75
C VAL A 220 -17.30 -11.47 -23.40
N ASP A 221 -18.49 -11.56 -22.80
CA ASP A 221 -18.82 -11.30 -21.40
C ASP A 221 -18.19 -10.08 -20.68
N GLN A 222 -18.13 -8.92 -21.34
CA GLN A 222 -17.87 -7.62 -20.69
C GLN A 222 -19.02 -7.14 -19.77
N ARG A 223 -19.81 -8.06 -19.20
CA ARG A 223 -20.83 -7.72 -18.20
C ARG A 223 -20.14 -7.44 -16.86
N HIS A 224 -19.63 -6.21 -16.71
CA HIS A 224 -19.23 -5.70 -15.41
C HIS A 224 -20.39 -5.94 -14.43
N PRO A 225 -20.14 -6.58 -13.27
CA PRO A 225 -21.17 -6.78 -12.26
C PRO A 225 -21.75 -5.40 -11.89
N PRO A 226 -23.08 -5.24 -11.82
CA PRO A 226 -23.68 -3.94 -11.61
C PRO A 226 -23.22 -3.36 -10.27
N ILE A 227 -22.66 -2.16 -10.29
CA ILE A 227 -22.09 -1.53 -9.09
C ILE A 227 -23.19 -0.76 -8.35
N LYS A 228 -23.29 -0.99 -7.03
CA LYS A 228 -24.15 -0.23 -6.12
C LYS A 228 -23.41 0.97 -5.54
N LYS A 229 -22.17 0.75 -5.06
CA LYS A 229 -21.34 1.74 -4.37
C LYS A 229 -19.86 1.40 -4.55
N ILE A 230 -19.00 2.40 -4.66
CA ILE A 230 -17.56 2.27 -4.49
C ILE A 230 -17.14 3.21 -3.35
N VAL A 231 -16.19 2.78 -2.53
CA VAL A 231 -15.47 3.64 -1.60
C VAL A 231 -13.97 3.45 -1.76
N VAL A 232 -13.18 4.49 -1.47
CA VAL A 232 -11.74 4.54 -1.72
C VAL A 232 -11.01 4.99 -0.46
N LEU A 233 -9.93 4.30 -0.12
CA LEU A 233 -8.95 4.70 0.89
C LEU A 233 -7.64 4.95 0.14
N ASN A 234 -7.42 6.22 -0.18
CA ASN A 234 -6.16 6.73 -0.71
C ASN A 234 -5.50 7.53 0.41
N GLN A 235 -4.57 6.90 1.14
CA GLN A 235 -3.97 7.41 2.37
C GLN A 235 -2.49 7.01 2.47
N SER A 236 -1.69 7.81 3.19
CA SER A 236 -0.26 7.59 3.40
C SER A 236 0.08 7.90 4.86
N GLU A 237 0.12 6.87 5.71
CA GLU A 237 0.26 7.01 7.16
C GLU A 237 1.69 6.64 7.62
N GLN A 238 2.18 7.27 8.69
CA GLN A 238 3.45 6.86 9.31
C GLN A 238 3.24 5.61 10.15
N VAL A 239 4.15 4.64 10.05
CA VAL A 239 4.09 3.37 10.81
C VAL A 239 5.18 3.33 11.86
N ASP A 240 4.80 2.93 13.08
CA ASP A 240 5.74 2.59 14.16
C ASP A 240 6.15 1.11 14.07
N LEU A 241 7.42 0.81 14.33
CA LEU A 241 7.90 -0.57 14.40
C LEU A 241 7.32 -1.34 15.58
N ASN A 242 6.97 -2.61 15.35
CA ASN A 242 6.43 -3.55 16.34
C ASN A 242 5.11 -3.07 16.99
N LYS A 243 4.38 -2.17 16.34
CA LYS A 243 3.11 -1.61 16.82
C LYS A 243 2.08 -1.58 15.68
N PRO A 244 0.85 -2.08 15.90
CA PRO A 244 -0.20 -1.98 14.89
C PRO A 244 -0.55 -0.52 14.61
N THR A 245 -0.63 -0.18 13.33
CA THR A 245 -1.05 1.12 12.79
C THR A 245 -2.35 0.93 12.03
N TYR A 246 -3.28 1.87 12.17
CA TYR A 246 -4.63 1.76 11.61
C TYR A 246 -4.92 2.91 10.64
N LEU A 247 -5.38 2.59 9.43
CA LEU A 247 -5.86 3.54 8.44
C LEU A 247 -7.39 3.45 8.41
N ASP A 248 -8.05 4.56 8.75
CA ASP A 248 -9.49 4.59 8.96
C ASP A 248 -10.27 5.11 7.75
N HIS A 249 -11.41 4.47 7.50
CA HIS A 249 -12.44 4.94 6.59
C HIS A 249 -13.81 4.35 7.04
N PRO A 250 -14.92 5.11 7.08
CA PRO A 250 -16.18 4.69 7.72
C PRO A 250 -16.80 3.35 7.27
N GLU A 251 -16.44 2.84 6.09
CA GLU A 251 -16.88 1.51 5.60
C GLU A 251 -15.78 0.45 5.43
N MET A 252 -14.50 0.78 5.66
CA MET A 252 -13.39 -0.18 5.60
C MET A 252 -12.18 0.30 6.37
N GLY A 253 -11.43 -0.63 6.96
CA GLY A 253 -10.21 -0.31 7.69
C GLY A 253 -9.03 -1.15 7.22
N VAL A 254 -7.82 -0.63 7.40
CA VAL A 254 -6.58 -1.38 7.22
C VAL A 254 -5.82 -1.36 8.53
N LEU A 255 -5.55 -2.55 9.09
CA LEU A 255 -4.62 -2.74 10.19
C LEU A 255 -3.28 -3.23 9.61
N VAL A 256 -2.18 -2.56 9.95
CA VAL A 256 -0.82 -2.86 9.47
C VAL A 256 0.13 -3.01 10.65
N LEU A 257 0.92 -4.07 10.64
CA LEU A 257 2.06 -4.26 11.52
C LEU A 257 3.34 -4.33 10.68
N VAL A 258 4.38 -3.60 11.10
CA VAL A 258 5.71 -3.70 10.51
C VAL A 258 6.73 -4.05 11.59
N THR A 259 7.52 -5.08 11.36
CA THR A 259 8.62 -5.52 12.24
C THR A 259 9.92 -5.60 11.45
N HIS A 260 11.07 -5.52 12.15
CA HIS A 260 12.34 -5.85 11.51
C HIS A 260 12.42 -7.36 11.23
N HIS A 261 12.99 -7.70 10.09
CA HIS A 261 13.41 -9.04 9.75
C HIS A 261 14.92 -9.02 9.54
N THR A 262 15.66 -9.89 10.23
CA THR A 262 17.05 -10.14 9.86
C THR A 262 17.03 -11.19 8.76
N SER A 263 17.41 -10.80 7.54
CA SER A 263 17.73 -11.75 6.49
C SER A 263 18.92 -12.59 6.98
N ALA A 264 18.67 -13.83 7.39
CA ALA A 264 19.72 -14.74 7.78
C ALA A 264 20.62 -14.99 6.56
N THR A 265 21.85 -14.48 6.61
CA THR A 265 22.89 -14.85 5.65
C THR A 265 23.02 -16.36 5.65
N ALA A 266 22.81 -16.98 4.49
CA ALA A 266 23.06 -18.41 4.34
C ALA A 266 24.58 -18.62 4.30
N ASP A 267 25.13 -19.20 5.38
CA ASP A 267 26.45 -19.82 5.42
C ASP A 267 26.48 -21.11 4.57
#